data_AF-A0A3N5AX08-F1
#
_entry.id   AF-A0A3N5AX08-F1
#
_cell.length_a   1.000
_cell.length_b   1.000
_cell.length_c   1.000
_cell.angle_alpha   90.00
_cell.angle_beta   90.00
_cell.angle_gamma   90.00
#
_symmetry.space_group_name_H-M   'P 1'
#
loop_
_entity.id
_entity.type
_entity.pdbx_description
1 polymer ?
#
loop_
_entity_poly.entity_id
_entity_poly.type
_entity_poly.pdbx_seq_one_letter_code
_entity_poly.pdbx_strand_id
1 'polypeptide(L)'
;MKAFRLDELEAERAANDGAYLQFLRERNMSVGLYSLDAGQSDPQQPHRQDEVYFVVSGRASITVGEETTTVANGSVVYVPAGVAHKFHHITEPLKVLVVFSPPEA
;
A
#
# COMPACT_ATOMS: atom_id res chain seq x y z
N MET A 1 15.98 -7.35 -16.67
CA MET A 1 15.24 -6.12 -16.32
C MET A 1 13.78 -6.49 -16.15
N LYS A 2 13.11 -6.03 -15.10
CA LYS A 2 11.66 -6.14 -14.94
C LYS A 2 11.09 -4.73 -15.03
N ALA A 3 10.08 -4.54 -15.85
CA ALA A 3 9.39 -3.27 -16.02
C ALA A 3 7.89 -3.54 -15.97
N PHE A 4 7.15 -2.70 -15.26
CA PHE A 4 5.73 -2.87 -15.02
C PHE A 4 5.03 -1.57 -15.36
N ARG A 5 3.83 -1.67 -15.93
CA ARG A 5 2.95 -0.51 -16.10
C ARG A 5 1.81 -0.59 -15.12
N LEU A 6 1.46 0.54 -14.53
CA LEU A 6 0.44 0.59 -13.49
C LEU A 6 -0.95 0.20 -13.99
N ASP A 7 -1.29 0.53 -15.24
CA ASP A 7 -2.57 0.18 -15.86
C ASP A 7 -2.71 -1.35 -16.01
N GLU A 8 -1.64 -2.04 -16.38
CA GLU A 8 -1.61 -3.50 -16.46
C GLU A 8 -1.73 -4.16 -15.06
N LEU A 9 -0.97 -3.66 -14.08
CA LEU A 9 -1.03 -4.16 -12.71
C LEU A 9 -2.41 -3.97 -12.07
N GLU A 10 -3.06 -2.84 -12.34
CA GLU A 10 -4.40 -2.58 -11.84
C GLU A 10 -5.44 -3.50 -12.47
N ALA A 11 -5.33 -3.76 -13.78
CA ALA A 11 -6.20 -4.71 -14.46
C ALA A 11 -6.02 -6.14 -13.89
N GLU A 12 -4.78 -6.54 -13.64
CA GLU A 12 -4.47 -7.84 -13.02
C GLU A 12 -5.01 -7.93 -11.58
N ARG A 13 -4.81 -6.90 -10.76
CA ARG A 13 -5.33 -6.84 -9.39
C ARG A 13 -6.86 -6.97 -9.39
N ALA A 14 -7.52 -6.18 -10.25
CA ALA A 14 -8.98 -6.20 -10.37
C ALA A 14 -9.51 -7.56 -10.85
N ALA A 15 -8.82 -8.22 -11.79
CA ALA A 15 -9.21 -9.55 -12.28
C ALA A 15 -9.11 -10.66 -11.22
N ASN A 16 -8.33 -10.44 -10.16
CA ASN A 16 -8.15 -11.39 -9.06
C ASN A 16 -8.97 -11.04 -7.81
N ASP A 17 -9.89 -10.06 -7.89
CA ASP A 17 -10.76 -9.57 -6.81
C ASP A 17 -10.01 -9.25 -5.49
N GLY A 18 -8.72 -8.94 -5.60
CA GLY A 18 -7.83 -8.73 -4.46
C GLY A 18 -7.66 -7.25 -4.16
N ALA A 19 -7.72 -6.88 -2.88
CA ALA A 19 -7.27 -5.56 -2.45
C ALA A 19 -5.77 -5.38 -2.74
N TYR A 20 -4.97 -6.45 -2.69
CA TYR A 20 -3.51 -6.44 -2.84
C TYR A 20 -3.04 -7.36 -3.97
N LEU A 21 -2.10 -6.87 -4.80
CA LEU A 21 -1.36 -7.65 -5.79
C LEU A 21 0.15 -7.47 -5.56
N GLN A 22 0.85 -8.53 -5.12
CA GLN A 22 2.31 -8.55 -5.04
C GLN A 22 2.91 -8.93 -6.41
N PHE A 23 3.34 -7.94 -7.19
CA PHE A 23 3.84 -8.16 -8.56
C PHE A 23 5.37 -8.31 -8.64
N LEU A 24 6.11 -7.98 -7.58
CA LEU A 24 7.56 -8.19 -7.50
C LEU A 24 7.94 -8.79 -6.15
N ARG A 25 8.78 -9.82 -6.20
CA ARG A 25 9.49 -10.37 -5.04
C ARG A 25 10.92 -10.66 -5.43
N GLU A 26 11.85 -10.16 -4.63
CA GLU A 26 13.29 -10.35 -4.77
C GLU A 26 13.93 -10.56 -3.41
N ARG A 27 15.24 -10.83 -3.38
CA ARG A 27 15.97 -11.16 -2.14
C ARG A 27 15.77 -10.16 -1.00
N ASN A 28 15.71 -8.86 -1.31
CA ASN A 28 15.74 -7.79 -0.31
C ASN A 28 14.44 -7.01 -0.22
N MET A 29 13.50 -7.20 -1.16
CA MET A 29 12.23 -6.46 -1.14
C MET A 29 11.13 -7.21 -1.91
N SER A 30 9.89 -6.86 -1.59
CA SER A 30 8.73 -7.10 -2.46
C SER A 30 8.03 -5.78 -2.74
N VAL A 31 7.29 -5.76 -3.83
CA VAL A 31 6.47 -4.63 -4.24
C VAL A 31 5.10 -5.13 -4.61
N GLY A 32 4.09 -4.41 -4.15
CA GLY A 32 2.70 -4.68 -4.53
C GLY A 32 1.90 -3.42 -4.79
N LEU A 33 0.73 -3.62 -5.40
CA LEU A 33 -0.29 -2.62 -5.62
C LEU A 33 -1.46 -2.93 -4.68
N TYR A 34 -1.79 -1.99 -3.81
CA TYR A 34 -2.88 -2.10 -2.85
C TYR A 34 -3.96 -1.08 -3.14
N SER A 35 -5.22 -1.51 -3.04
CA SER A 35 -6.40 -0.68 -3.31
C SER A 35 -7.44 -0.85 -2.21
N LEU A 36 -8.00 0.28 -1.79
CA LEU A 36 -9.06 0.35 -0.81
C LEU A 36 -10.17 1.28 -1.30
N ASP A 37 -11.40 0.81 -1.29
CA ASP A 37 -12.55 1.62 -1.67
C ASP A 37 -12.93 2.63 -0.59
N ALA A 38 -13.68 3.66 -0.97
CA ALA A 38 -14.22 4.61 -0.02
C ALA A 38 -15.11 3.90 1.01
N GLY A 39 -14.87 4.17 2.29
CA GLY A 39 -15.57 3.52 3.40
C GLY A 39 -15.09 2.09 3.73
N GLN A 40 -14.14 1.51 2.96
CA GLN A 40 -13.56 0.22 3.29
C GLN A 40 -12.65 0.31 4.51
N SER A 41 -12.67 -0.73 5.36
CA SER A 41 -11.71 -0.88 6.44
C SER A 41 -10.44 -1.52 5.92
N ASP A 42 -9.30 -0.90 6.22
CA ASP A 42 -7.99 -1.49 6.00
C ASP A 42 -7.71 -2.60 7.04
N PRO A 43 -7.59 -3.89 6.65
CA PRO A 43 -7.34 -5.00 7.57
C PRO A 43 -5.91 -5.09 8.09
N GLN A 44 -5.01 -4.21 7.65
CA GLN A 44 -3.59 -4.23 7.96
C GLN A 44 -3.31 -4.39 9.46
N GLN A 45 -2.30 -5.21 9.77
CA GLN A 45 -1.79 -5.44 11.11
C GLN A 45 -0.30 -5.10 11.14
N PRO A 46 0.27 -4.81 12.32
CA PRO A 46 1.72 -4.63 12.46
C PRO A 46 2.48 -5.85 11.93
N HIS A 47 3.54 -5.60 11.17
CA HIS A 47 4.38 -6.65 10.56
C HIS A 47 5.87 -6.41 10.79
N ARG A 48 6.69 -7.39 10.42
CA ARG A 48 8.13 -7.41 10.71
C ARG A 48 8.99 -6.67 9.68
N GLN A 49 8.38 -6.23 8.59
CA GLN A 49 9.01 -5.52 7.50
C GLN A 49 8.95 -4.02 7.73
N ASP A 50 9.99 -3.31 7.32
CA ASP A 50 9.86 -1.90 6.99
C ASP A 50 8.99 -1.77 5.74
N GLU A 51 8.23 -0.69 5.65
CA GLU A 51 7.30 -0.48 4.56
C GLU A 51 7.34 0.98 4.04
N VAL A 52 7.26 1.12 2.72
CA VAL A 52 7.04 2.41 2.07
C VAL A 52 5.77 2.36 1.24
N TYR A 53 4.86 3.29 1.48
CA TYR A 53 3.73 3.58 0.62
C TYR A 53 4.03 4.75 -0.30
N PHE A 54 3.65 4.62 -1.58
CA PHE A 54 3.50 5.74 -2.49
C PHE A 54 2.05 5.80 -2.99
N VAL A 55 1.35 6.90 -2.68
CA VAL A 55 -0.05 7.07 -3.07
C VAL A 55 -0.13 7.47 -4.54
N VAL A 56 -0.66 6.56 -5.33
CA VAL A 56 -0.78 6.73 -6.77
C VAL A 56 -2.08 7.44 -7.14
N SER A 57 -3.16 7.22 -6.39
CA SER A 57 -4.41 7.96 -6.55
C SER A 57 -5.27 7.88 -5.30
N GLY A 58 -6.27 8.75 -5.21
CA GLY A 58 -7.24 8.78 -4.12
C GLY A 58 -6.82 9.67 -2.97
N ARG A 59 -7.57 9.57 -1.86
CA ARG A 59 -7.43 10.41 -0.68
C ARG A 59 -7.89 9.65 0.56
N ALA A 60 -7.04 9.66 1.57
CA ALA A 60 -7.29 9.04 2.87
C ALA A 60 -6.53 9.78 3.97
N SER A 61 -6.76 9.39 5.22
CA SER A 61 -5.79 9.63 6.28
C SER A 61 -5.07 8.32 6.62
N ILE A 62 -3.81 8.42 7.01
CA ILE A 62 -3.05 7.31 7.55
C ILE A 62 -2.62 7.66 8.97
N THR A 63 -2.72 6.70 9.87
CA THR A 63 -2.06 6.78 11.17
C THR A 63 -0.88 5.82 11.20
N VAL A 64 0.28 6.27 11.66
CA VAL A 64 1.49 5.47 11.87
C VAL A 64 1.95 5.72 13.30
N GLY A 65 1.86 4.69 14.15
CA GLY A 65 2.03 4.86 15.60
C GLY A 65 0.96 5.80 16.16
N GLU A 66 1.40 6.97 16.63
CA GLU A 66 0.53 8.01 17.21
C GLU A 66 0.31 9.20 16.26
N GLU A 67 0.98 9.21 15.11
CA GLU A 67 0.93 10.32 14.16
C GLU A 67 -0.09 10.05 13.06
N THR A 68 -0.98 11.01 12.82
CA THR A 68 -1.96 10.97 11.74
C THR A 68 -1.69 12.07 10.72
N THR A 69 -1.74 11.73 9.44
CA THR A 69 -1.68 12.70 8.36
C THR A 69 -2.64 12.35 7.22
N THR A 70 -3.08 13.37 6.47
CA THR A 70 -3.84 13.18 5.24
C THR A 70 -2.88 12.89 4.10
N VAL A 71 -3.23 11.91 3.28
CA VAL A 71 -2.49 11.53 2.08
C VAL A 71 -3.38 11.65 0.84
N ALA A 72 -2.74 11.98 -0.28
CA ALA A 72 -3.33 12.04 -1.61
C ALA A 72 -2.28 11.68 -2.67
N ASN A 73 -2.65 11.69 -3.96
CA ASN A 73 -1.71 11.45 -5.07
C ASN A 73 -0.36 12.18 -4.86
N GLY A 74 0.74 11.43 -4.99
CA GLY A 74 2.10 11.92 -4.80
C GLY A 74 2.63 11.84 -3.37
N SER A 75 1.81 11.48 -2.38
CA SER A 75 2.24 11.30 -0.99
C SER A 75 3.10 10.05 -0.83
N VAL A 76 4.14 10.15 0.00
CA VAL A 76 5.02 9.02 0.38
C VAL A 76 4.98 8.86 1.90
N VAL A 77 4.83 7.63 2.38
CA VAL A 77 4.81 7.34 3.81
C VAL A 77 5.78 6.20 4.10
N TYR A 78 6.62 6.37 5.11
CA TYR A 78 7.47 5.31 5.65
C TYR A 78 6.88 4.80 6.97
N VAL A 79 6.85 3.48 7.11
CA VAL A 79 6.37 2.77 8.28
C VAL A 79 7.49 1.87 8.79
N PRO A 80 8.02 2.10 10.01
CA PRO A 80 9.00 1.23 10.60
C PRO A 80 8.42 -0.15 10.95
N ALA A 81 9.25 -1.18 10.86
CA ALA A 81 8.88 -2.53 11.28
C ALA A 81 8.27 -2.58 12.69
N GLY A 82 7.16 -3.30 12.84
CA GLY A 82 6.45 -3.51 14.09
C GLY A 82 5.54 -2.35 14.53
N VAL A 83 5.56 -1.21 13.82
CA VAL A 83 4.72 -0.06 14.15
C VAL A 83 3.31 -0.28 13.61
N ALA A 84 2.30 -0.10 14.48
CA ALA A 84 0.91 -0.15 14.07
C ALA A 84 0.60 1.00 13.10
N HIS A 85 -0.04 0.69 11.98
CA HIS A 85 -0.41 1.66 10.98
C HIS A 85 -1.69 1.23 10.28
N LYS A 86 -2.46 2.21 9.78
CA LYS A 86 -3.73 1.95 9.12
C LYS A 86 -4.19 3.12 8.26
N PHE A 87 -4.65 2.85 7.05
CA PHE A 87 -5.44 3.81 6.28
C PHE A 87 -6.88 3.86 6.78
N HIS A 88 -7.44 5.06 6.89
CA HIS A 88 -8.79 5.30 7.36
C HIS A 88 -9.35 6.60 6.79
N HIS A 89 -10.65 6.84 6.98
CA HIS A 89 -11.35 8.00 6.42
C HIS A 89 -11.05 8.15 4.91
N ILE A 90 -11.19 7.05 4.18
CA ILE A 90 -10.95 6.97 2.73
C ILE A 90 -12.13 7.63 2.03
N THR A 91 -11.89 8.79 1.41
CA THR A 91 -12.93 9.59 0.77
C THR A 91 -12.97 9.42 -0.74
N GLU A 92 -11.86 8.99 -1.33
CA GLU A 92 -11.72 8.67 -2.75
C GLU A 92 -11.00 7.32 -2.85
N PRO A 93 -11.37 6.40 -3.76
CA PRO A 93 -10.72 5.09 -3.89
C PRO A 93 -9.20 5.21 -3.92
N LEU A 94 -8.56 4.64 -2.90
CA LEU A 94 -7.15 4.78 -2.64
C LEU A 94 -6.39 3.69 -3.39
N LYS A 95 -5.37 4.08 -4.16
CA LYS A 95 -4.40 3.14 -4.76
C LYS A 95 -3.00 3.52 -4.31
N VAL A 96 -2.30 2.54 -3.74
CA VAL A 96 -0.95 2.75 -3.22
C VAL A 96 -0.01 1.66 -3.74
N LEU A 97 1.18 2.08 -4.14
CA LEU A 97 2.30 1.16 -4.29
C LEU A 97 2.87 0.90 -2.90
N VAL A 98 3.14 -0.37 -2.61
CA VAL A 98 3.66 -0.84 -1.34
C VAL A 98 5.02 -1.46 -1.59
N VAL A 99 6.03 -1.09 -0.81
CA VAL A 99 7.35 -1.71 -0.83
C VAL A 99 7.67 -2.22 0.55
N PHE A 100 7.93 -3.52 0.68
CA PHE A 100 8.37 -4.15 1.93
C PHE A 100 9.85 -4.51 1.88
N SER A 101 10.56 -4.33 3.00
CA SER A 101 11.95 -4.78 3.19
C SER A 101 12.15 -5.33 4.61
N PRO A 102 12.62 -6.59 4.80
CA PRO A 102 12.77 -7.63 3.78
C PRO A 102 11.42 -7.95 3.12
N PRO A 103 11.35 -8.79 2.07
CA PRO A 103 10.06 -9.18 1.52
C PRO A 103 9.17 -9.85 2.59
N GLU A 104 7.85 -9.59 2.55
CA GLU A 104 6.87 -10.23 3.44
C GLU A 104 6.88 -11.76 3.31
N ALA A 105 6.50 -12.49 4.35
CA ALA A 105 6.58 -13.96 4.34
C ALA A 105 5.44 -14.61 3.53
#